data_AF-A0A354U8Z2-F1
#
_entry.id   AF-A0A354U8Z2-F1
#
_cell.length_a   1.000
_cell.length_b   1.000
_cell.length_c   1.000
_cell.angle_alpha   90.00
_cell.angle_beta   90.00
_cell.angle_gamma   90.00
#
_symmetry.space_group_name_H-M   'P 1'
#
loop_
_entity.id
_entity.type
_entity.pdbx_description
1 polymer ?
#
loop_
_entity_poly.entity_id
_entity_poly.type
_entity_poly.pdbx_seq_one_letter_code
_entity_poly.pdbx_strand_id
1 'polypeptide(L)' 'MKHYTKEDLELYRHHQLSILGRIACAAHLKECPACTKLLGELEHEDEFVHQLRKSVRIYEEASRSGSSKC' A
#
# COMPACT_ATOMS: atom_id res chain seq x y z
N MET A 1 -14.72 21.06 -5.14
CA MET A 1 -14.67 19.76 -5.85
C MET A 1 -14.85 18.64 -4.83
N LYS A 2 -15.44 17.51 -5.21
CA LYS A 2 -15.59 16.35 -4.31
C LYS A 2 -14.26 15.59 -4.26
N HIS A 3 -13.79 15.27 -3.05
CA HIS A 3 -12.61 14.43 -2.83
C HIS A 3 -13.01 12.96 -2.76
N TYR A 4 -12.09 12.07 -3.14
CA TYR A 4 -12.22 10.64 -2.86
C TYR A 4 -12.02 10.39 -1.37
N THR A 5 -12.76 9.43 -0.81
CA THR A 5 -12.56 9.02 0.58
C THR A 5 -11.33 8.12 0.72
N LYS A 6 -10.95 7.81 1.96
CA LYS A 6 -9.88 6.84 2.21
C LYS A 6 -10.21 5.49 1.58
N GLU A 7 -11.45 5.02 1.78
CA GLU A 7 -11.94 3.74 1.25
C GLU A 7 -11.89 3.71 -0.28
N ASP A 8 -12.27 4.80 -0.95
CA ASP A 8 -12.17 4.89 -2.41
C ASP A 8 -10.72 4.77 -2.90
N LEU A 9 -9.77 5.41 -2.20
CA LEU A 9 -8.34 5.35 -2.54
C LEU A 9 -7.73 3.98 -2.21
N GLU A 10 -8.22 3.30 -1.18
CA GLU A 10 -7.88 1.91 -0.89
C GLU A 10 -8.34 0.98 -2.02
N LEU A 11 -9.57 1.14 -2.51
CA LEU A 11 -10.05 0.41 -3.68
C LEU A 11 -9.22 0.73 -4.94
N TYR A 12 -8.80 1.99 -5.10
CA TYR A 12 -7.96 2.42 -6.22
C TYR A 12 -6.57 1.75 -6.20
N ARG A 13 -5.85 1.84 -5.07
CA ARG A 13 -4.49 1.28 -4.92
C ARG A 13 -4.47 -0.24 -5.05
N HIS A 14 -5.52 -0.92 -4.60
CA HIS A 14 -5.66 -2.38 -4.73
C HIS A 14 -6.32 -2.83 -6.05
N HIS A 15 -6.55 -1.90 -6.99
CA HIS A 15 -7.15 -2.16 -8.29
C HIS A 15 -8.55 -2.80 -8.24
N GLN A 16 -9.30 -2.52 -7.19
CA GLN A 16 -10.66 -3.02 -6.95
C GLN A 16 -11.75 -2.10 -7.49
N LEU A 17 -11.41 -0.87 -7.90
CA LEU A 17 -12.32 -0.02 -8.67
C LEU A 17 -12.55 -0.59 -10.07
N SER A 18 -13.74 -0.29 -10.63
CA SER A 18 -14.02 -0.56 -12.05
C SER A 18 -13.01 0.18 -12.95
N ILE A 19 -12.83 -0.28 -14.19
CA ILE A 19 -11.88 0.32 -15.14
C ILE A 19 -12.16 1.83 -15.31
N LEU A 20 -13.43 2.21 -15.50
CA LEU A 20 -13.83 3.62 -15.60
C LEU A 20 -13.56 4.39 -14.29
N GLY A 21 -13.83 3.77 -13.14
CA GLY A 21 -13.53 4.37 -11.83
C GLY A 21 -12.04 4.62 -11.63
N ARG A 22 -11.18 3.68 -12.06
CA ARG A 22 -9.72 3.86 -12.03
C ARG A 22 -9.26 5.00 -12.92
N ILE A 23 -9.79 5.10 -14.14
CA ILE A 23 -9.45 6.20 -15.07
C ILE A 23 -9.86 7.55 -14.47
N ALA A 24 -11.08 7.64 -13.92
CA ALA A 24 -11.57 8.88 -13.30
C ALA A 24 -10.78 9.26 -12.05
N CYS A 25 -10.46 8.29 -11.19
CA CYS A 25 -9.64 8.52 -10.00
C CYS A 25 -8.21 8.95 -10.38
N ALA A 26 -7.60 8.29 -11.36
CA ALA A 26 -6.28 8.66 -11.87
C ALA A 26 -6.24 10.08 -12.46
N ALA A 27 -7.29 10.49 -13.18
CA ALA A 27 -7.41 11.87 -13.67
C ALA A 27 -7.51 12.86 -12.51
N HIS A 28 -8.37 12.59 -11.52
CA HIS A 28 -8.53 13.44 -10.36
C HIS A 28 -7.24 13.59 -9.53
N LEU A 29 -6.47 12.52 -9.35
CA LEU A 29 -5.20 12.55 -8.62
C LEU A 29 -4.14 13.43 -9.30
N LYS A 30 -4.24 13.68 -10.60
CA LYS A 30 -3.35 14.65 -11.28
C LYS A 30 -3.66 16.10 -10.89
N GLU A 31 -4.90 16.38 -10.50
CA GLU A 31 -5.39 17.73 -10.25
C GLU A 31 -5.65 18.01 -8.76
N CYS A 32 -5.66 16.98 -7.91
CA CYS A 32 -6.01 17.10 -6.49
C CYS A 32 -4.86 16.70 -5.55
N PRO A 33 -4.05 17.67 -5.07
CA PRO A 33 -2.93 17.41 -4.17
C PRO A 33 -3.32 16.71 -2.86
N ALA A 34 -4.52 17.00 -2.33
CA ALA A 34 -4.99 16.40 -1.09
C ALA A 34 -5.23 14.88 -1.24
N CYS A 35 -5.89 14.46 -2.32
CA CYS A 35 -6.12 13.05 -2.61
C CYS A 35 -4.80 12.32 -2.93
N THR A 36 -3.88 13.00 -3.64
CA THR A 36 -2.55 12.44 -3.95
C THR A 36 -1.70 12.26 -2.70
N LYS A 37 -1.75 13.23 -1.77
CA LYS A 37 -1.08 13.10 -0.48
C LYS A 37 -1.63 11.91 0.31
N LEU A 38 -2.95 11.80 0.42
CA LEU A 38 -3.60 10.69 1.14
C LEU A 38 -3.28 9.33 0.51
N LEU A 39 -3.27 9.24 -0.83
CA LEU A 39 -2.85 8.03 -1.52
C LEU A 39 -1.39 7.67 -1.22
N GLY A 40 -0.49 8.65 -1.21
CA GLY A 40 0.91 8.44 -0.86
C GLY A 40 1.11 7.97 0.58
N GLU A 41 0.32 8.49 1.52
CA GLU A 41 0.32 8.01 2.92
C GLU A 41 -0.10 6.55 3.01
N LEU A 42 -1.16 6.16 2.29
CA LEU A 42 -1.62 4.77 2.19
C LEU A 42 -0.53 3.85 1.59
N GLU A 43 0.10 4.26 0.48
CA GLU A 43 1.16 3.49 -0.17
C GLU A 43 2.40 3.34 0.73
N HIS A 44 2.72 4.37 1.52
CA HIS A 44 3.82 4.30 2.49
C HIS A 44 3.52 3.33 3.63
N GLU A 45 2.27 3.28 4.12
CA GLU A 45 1.85 2.27 5.10
C GLU A 45 2.04 0.85 4.55
N ASP A 46 1.68 0.60 3.29
CA ASP A 46 1.87 -0.70 2.65
C ASP A 46 3.34 -1.10 2.56
N GLU A 47 4.21 -0.16 2.17
CA GLU A 47 5.66 -0.37 2.13
C GLU A 47 6.21 -0.69 3.52
N PHE A 48 5.80 0.07 4.55
CA PHE A 48 6.24 -0.15 5.92
C PHE A 48 5.85 -1.56 6.42
N VAL A 49 4.59 -1.96 6.19
CA VAL A 49 4.12 -3.31 6.54
C VAL A 49 4.90 -4.39 5.77
N HIS A 50 5.22 -4.15 4.50
CA HIS A 50 6.05 -5.06 3.71
C HIS A 50 7.46 -5.22 4.31
N GLN A 51 8.12 -4.12 4.66
CA GLN A 51 9.45 -4.15 5.28
C GLN A 51 9.44 -4.87 6.64
N LEU A 52 8.41 -4.63 7.45
CA LEU A 52 8.24 -5.31 8.73
C LEU A 52 8.07 -6.83 8.56
N ARG A 53 7.25 -7.26 7.60
CA ARG A 53 7.08 -8.70 7.30
C ARG A 53 8.38 -9.33 6.81
N LYS A 54 9.17 -8.59 6.02
CA LYS A 54 10.48 -9.05 5.54
C LYS A 54 11.46 -9.22 6.70
N SER A 55 11.54 -8.26 7.62
CA SER A 55 12.45 -8.36 8.77
C SER A 55 12.11 -9.53 9.69
N VAL A 56 10.81 -9.77 9.94
CA VAL A 56 10.33 -10.93 10.71
C VAL A 56 10.77 -12.25 10.06
N ARG A 57 10.60 -12.38 8.74
CA ARG A 57 11.04 -13.60 8.01
C ARG A 57 12.54 -13.85 8.14
N ILE A 58 13.36 -12.81 7.97
CA ILE A 58 14.82 -12.91 8.12
C ILE A 58 15.20 -13.40 9.52
N TYR A 59 14.53 -12.88 10.55
CA TYR A 59 14.75 -13.30 11.93
C TYR A 59 14.36 -14.78 12.14
N GLU A 60 13.21 -15.21 11.63
CA GLU A 60 12.77 -16.60 11.70
C GLU A 60 13.75 -17.55 10.99
N GLU A 61 14.24 -17.21 9.80
CA GLU A 61 15.22 -17.99 9.05
C GLU A 61 16.58 -18.10 9.77
N ALA A 62 17.04 -17.00 10.37
CA ALA A 62 18.25 -16.98 11.18
C ALA A 62 18.11 -17.87 12.43
N SER A 63 16.95 -17.82 13.09
CA SER A 63 16.68 -18.67 14.27
C SER A 63 16.67 -20.16 13.92
N ARG A 64 16.10 -20.53 12.77
CA ARG A 64 16.02 -21.93 12.30
C ARG A 64 17.37 -22.48 11.86
N SER A 65 18.20 -21.67 11.20
CA SER A 65 19.53 -22.08 10.75
C SER A 65 20.54 -22.22 11.90
N GLY A 66 20.31 -21.56 13.04
CA GLY A 66 21.07 -21.75 14.28
C GLY A 66 20.74 -23.04 15.04
N SER A 67 19.61 -23.69 14.78
CA SER A 67 19.16 -24.90 15.50
C SER A 67 19.64 -26.23 14.89
N SER A 68 20.30 -26.23 13.72
CA SER A 68 20.74 -27.45 13.02
C SER A 68 22.18 -27.89 13.31
N LYS A 69 22.77 -27.45 14.42
CA LYS A 69 24.07 -27.94 14.92
C LYS A 69 23.90 -28.58 16.30
N CYS A 70 23.35 -29.80 16.33
CA CYS A 70 23.54 -30.82 17.36
C CYS A 70 23.43 -32.19 16.68
#